data_AF-A0A327VN65-F1
#
_entry.id   AF-A0A327VN65-F1
#
_cell.length_a   1.000
_cell.length_b   1.000
_cell.length_c   1.000
_cell.angle_alpha   90.00
_cell.angle_beta   90.00
_cell.angle_gamma   90.00
#
_symmetry.space_group_name_H-M   'P 1'
#
loop_
_entity.id
_entity.type
_entity.pdbx_description
1 polymer ?
#
loop_
_entity_poly.entity_id
_entity_poly.type
_entity_poly.pdbx_seq_one_letter_code
_entity_poly.pdbx_strand_id
1 'polypeptide(L)'
;MACYLYLQQRYNPVIEETDIRTGNLVAYYDRNMQETIFTVEGVWQGYIYNTGLPLSKIPCQKANPITLDINWLESFGFIAGDPAHNEDPAIYSLKYNRLNSIHICVRNECFQPMAESPSGMIPYGRPLVHVHQLQNFFHALTREDL
;
A
#
# COMPACT_ATOMS: atom_id res chain seq x y z
N MET A 1 3.27 19.96 -21.82
CA MET A 1 3.70 18.92 -20.87
C MET A 1 3.62 19.36 -19.40
N ALA A 2 3.89 20.63 -19.05
CA ALA A 2 3.75 21.14 -17.68
C ALA A 2 2.31 21.14 -17.09
N CYS A 3 1.29 21.17 -17.95
CA CYS A 3 -0.12 21.28 -17.52
C CYS A 3 -0.68 19.98 -16.89
N TYR A 4 -0.13 18.81 -17.24
CA TYR A 4 -0.63 17.52 -16.76
C TYR A 4 -0.14 17.20 -15.34
N LEU A 5 1.09 17.63 -15.02
CA LEU A 5 1.73 17.40 -13.72
C LEU A 5 1.19 18.33 -12.62
N TYR A 6 0.80 19.56 -12.97
CA TYR A 6 0.10 20.46 -12.03
C TYR A 6 -1.30 19.94 -11.65
N LEU A 7 -1.90 19.08 -12.49
CA LEU A 7 -3.18 18.43 -12.21
C LEU A 7 -3.03 17.19 -11.33
N GLN A 8 -1.94 16.41 -11.46
CA GLN A 8 -1.68 15.26 -10.57
C GLN A 8 -1.43 15.68 -9.12
N GLN A 9 -0.71 16.79 -8.87
CA GLN A 9 -0.57 17.35 -7.52
C GLN A 9 -1.88 17.86 -6.92
N ARG A 10 -2.92 18.09 -7.74
CA ARG A 10 -4.23 18.59 -7.28
C ARG A 10 -5.24 17.50 -6.97
N TYR A 11 -5.01 16.27 -7.44
CA TYR A 11 -5.95 15.15 -7.32
C TYR A 11 -5.41 13.96 -6.52
N ASN A 12 -4.12 13.92 -6.20
CA ASN A 12 -3.61 12.94 -5.25
C ASN A 12 -3.85 13.45 -3.81
N PRO A 13 -4.50 12.66 -2.93
CA PRO A 13 -4.66 13.06 -1.55
C PRO A 13 -3.28 13.28 -0.91
N VAL A 14 -3.13 14.42 -0.25
CA VAL A 14 -1.92 14.77 0.49
C VAL A 14 -1.78 13.77 1.63
N ILE A 15 -0.61 13.14 1.77
CA ILE A 15 -0.33 12.25 2.91
C ILE A 15 -0.26 13.09 4.19
N GLU A 16 -1.08 12.73 5.17
CA GLU A 16 -0.98 13.24 6.52
C GLU A 16 -0.05 12.35 7.37
N GLU A 17 0.52 12.91 8.43
CA GLU A 17 1.40 12.18 9.37
C GLU A 17 0.69 10.95 9.99
N THR A 18 -0.64 10.99 10.11
CA THR A 18 -1.45 9.88 10.63
C THR A 18 -1.72 8.77 9.63
N ASP A 19 -1.49 9.00 8.33
CA ASP A 19 -1.76 8.01 7.28
C ASP A 19 -0.63 6.99 7.13
N ILE A 20 0.56 7.33 7.64
CA ILE A 20 1.79 6.59 7.42
C ILE A 20 2.48 6.23 8.74
N ARG A 21 3.26 5.15 8.69
CA ARG A 21 4.10 4.67 9.79
C ARG A 21 5.48 4.29 9.29
N THR A 22 6.42 4.11 10.21
CA THR A 22 7.73 3.50 9.90
C THR A 22 7.53 2.16 9.20
N GLY A 23 8.30 1.92 8.13
CA GLY A 23 8.18 0.75 7.26
C GLY A 23 7.28 0.96 6.04
N ASN A 24 6.41 1.98 6.02
CA ASN A 24 5.59 2.24 4.83
C ASN A 24 6.42 2.69 3.64
N LEU A 25 5.98 2.31 2.44
CA LEU A 25 6.50 2.82 1.18
C LEU A 25 5.69 4.04 0.75
N VAL A 26 6.42 5.11 0.41
CA VAL A 26 5.87 6.34 -0.15
C VAL A 26 6.76 6.82 -1.30
N ALA A 27 6.24 7.69 -2.15
CA ALA A 27 6.98 8.27 -3.25
C ALA A 27 7.23 9.77 -3.05
N TYR A 28 8.33 10.29 -3.57
CA TYR A 28 8.52 11.73 -3.74
C TYR A 28 9.08 12.04 -5.11
N TYR A 29 8.76 13.23 -5.63
CA TYR A 29 9.39 13.77 -6.83
C TYR A 29 10.57 14.64 -6.43
N ASP A 30 11.75 14.32 -6.96
CA ASP A 30 12.94 15.11 -6.74
C ASP A 30 12.91 16.42 -7.56
N ARG A 31 14.01 17.20 -7.50
CA ARG A 31 14.11 18.46 -8.28
C ARG A 31 14.13 18.25 -9.79
N ASN A 32 14.45 17.04 -10.24
CA ASN A 32 14.49 16.65 -11.65
C ASN A 32 13.16 16.03 -12.12
N MET A 33 12.11 16.08 -11.28
CA MET A 33 10.81 15.46 -11.53
C MET A 33 10.90 13.93 -11.68
N GLN A 34 11.92 13.31 -11.09
CA GLN A 34 12.02 11.86 -11.01
C GLN A 34 11.30 11.37 -9.75
N GLU A 35 10.33 10.48 -9.95
CA GLU A 35 9.67 9.79 -8.85
C GLU A 35 10.65 8.80 -8.22
N THR A 36 10.79 8.89 -6.90
CA THR A 36 11.61 7.98 -6.11
C THR A 36 10.75 7.40 -5.00
N ILE A 37 10.66 6.07 -4.98
CA ILE A 37 10.01 5.31 -3.91
C ILE A 37 11.03 5.06 -2.80
N PHE A 38 10.61 5.26 -1.56
CA PHE A 38 11.46 5.01 -0.40
C PHE A 38 10.64 4.56 0.80
N THR A 39 11.32 3.91 1.74
CA THR A 39 10.74 3.43 2.99
C THR A 39 10.78 4.53 4.05
N VAL A 40 9.67 4.77 4.73
CA VAL A 40 9.60 5.66 5.89
C VAL A 40 10.44 5.07 7.03
N GLU A 41 11.52 5.73 7.42
CA GLU A 41 12.34 5.32 8.58
C GLU A 41 11.83 5.97 9.87
N GLY A 42 11.22 7.16 9.77
CA GLY A 42 10.59 7.84 10.89
C GLY A 42 9.62 8.92 10.44
N VAL A 43 8.67 9.25 11.31
CA VAL A 43 7.72 10.36 11.11
C VAL A 43 7.73 11.21 12.37
N TRP A 44 7.99 12.51 12.22
CA TRP A 44 8.03 13.43 13.35
C TRP A 44 7.82 14.88 12.92
N GLN A 45 6.89 15.57 13.59
CA GLN A 45 6.62 17.01 13.41
C GLN A 45 6.28 17.40 11.96
N GLY A 46 5.47 16.58 11.28
CA GLY A 46 5.09 16.82 9.88
C GLY A 46 6.21 16.55 8.87
N TYR A 47 7.27 15.83 9.26
CA TYR A 47 8.33 15.37 8.37
C TYR A 47 8.41 13.84 8.34
N ILE A 48 8.73 13.33 7.16
CA ILE A 48 9.13 11.95 6.92
C ILE A 48 10.65 11.92 6.83
N TYR A 49 11.26 11.01 7.59
CA TYR A 49 12.69 10.79 7.64
C TYR A 49 13.06 9.53 6.86
N ASN A 50 14.11 9.65 6.07
CA ASN A 50 14.77 8.52 5.42
C ASN A 50 16.20 8.94 5.08
N THR A 51 17.18 8.12 5.45
CA THR A 51 18.61 8.41 5.26
C THR A 51 19.03 8.60 3.81
N GLY A 52 18.31 8.00 2.85
CA GLY A 52 18.53 8.13 1.41
C GLY A 52 17.96 9.41 0.78
N LEU A 53 17.20 10.21 1.52
CA LEU A 53 16.65 11.48 1.00
C LEU A 53 17.66 12.63 1.06
N PRO A 54 17.52 13.65 0.18
CA PRO A 54 18.20 14.92 0.36
C PRO A 54 17.85 15.53 1.72
N LEU A 55 18.86 15.91 2.50
CA LEU A 55 18.70 16.39 3.89
C LEU A 55 18.08 15.36 4.85
N SER A 56 18.02 14.09 4.45
CA SER A 56 17.51 12.95 5.22
C SER A 56 16.04 13.07 5.65
N LYS A 57 15.28 14.01 5.07
CA LYS A 57 13.86 14.20 5.35
C LYS A 57 13.14 15.01 4.28
N ILE A 58 11.82 14.81 4.19
CA ILE A 58 10.91 15.68 3.44
C ILE A 58 9.67 16.02 4.29
N PRO A 59 9.00 17.16 4.04
CA PRO A 59 7.68 17.41 4.62
C PRO A 59 6.67 16.35 4.17
N CYS A 60 5.75 15.94 5.03
CA CYS A 60 4.71 14.96 4.70
C CYS A 60 3.91 15.38 3.46
N GLN A 61 3.67 16.69 3.28
CA GLN A 61 2.91 17.22 2.14
C GLN A 61 3.62 17.05 0.79
N LYS A 62 4.92 16.69 0.79
CA LYS A 62 5.67 16.37 -0.43
C LYS A 62 5.72 14.87 -0.73
N ALA A 63 5.31 14.04 0.22
CA ALA A 63 5.18 12.61 0.00
C ALA A 63 3.88 12.31 -0.73
N ASN A 64 3.95 11.36 -1.66
CA ASN A 64 2.87 10.94 -2.51
C ASN A 64 2.54 9.49 -2.17
N PRO A 65 1.24 9.14 -2.09
CA PRO A 65 0.86 7.77 -1.93
C PRO A 65 1.16 7.00 -3.20
N ILE A 66 1.64 5.76 -3.04
CA ILE A 66 1.84 4.84 -4.16
C ILE A 66 0.53 4.11 -4.41
N THR A 67 0.03 4.14 -5.64
CA THR A 67 -1.16 3.38 -6.03
C THR A 67 -0.92 1.89 -5.85
N LEU A 68 -1.88 1.20 -5.24
CA LEU A 68 -1.85 -0.24 -5.09
C LEU A 68 -2.21 -0.87 -6.44
N ASP A 69 -1.37 -1.80 -6.90
CA ASP A 69 -1.63 -2.63 -8.06
C ASP A 69 -1.32 -4.11 -7.75
N ILE A 70 -1.51 -4.99 -8.73
CA ILE A 70 -1.24 -6.42 -8.58
C ILE A 70 0.27 -6.68 -8.38
N ASN A 71 1.15 -5.91 -9.03
CA ASN A 71 2.60 -6.09 -8.90
C ASN A 71 3.05 -5.85 -7.45
N TRP A 72 2.44 -4.90 -6.75
CA TRP A 72 2.68 -4.69 -5.32
C TRP A 72 2.23 -5.88 -4.49
N LEU A 73 1.02 -6.43 -4.72
CA LEU A 73 0.57 -7.63 -4.02
C LEU A 73 1.56 -8.79 -4.21
N GLU A 74 1.94 -9.07 -5.45
CA GLU A 74 2.87 -10.16 -5.79
C GLU A 74 4.26 -9.92 -5.19
N SER A 75 4.76 -8.69 -5.22
CA SER A 75 6.08 -8.37 -4.62
C SER A 75 6.09 -8.49 -3.10
N PHE A 76 4.94 -8.29 -2.43
CA PHE A 76 4.76 -8.61 -1.01
C PHE A 76 4.45 -10.10 -0.74
N GLY A 77 4.48 -10.95 -1.77
CA GLY A 77 4.30 -12.39 -1.64
C GLY A 77 2.85 -12.86 -1.56
N PHE A 78 1.87 -12.02 -1.90
CA PHE A 78 0.51 -12.49 -2.10
C PHE A 78 0.45 -13.37 -3.35
N ILE A 79 -0.27 -14.48 -3.25
CA ILE A 79 -0.43 -15.47 -4.33
C ILE A 79 -1.89 -15.49 -4.76
N ALA A 80 -2.13 -15.40 -6.07
CA ALA A 80 -3.46 -15.55 -6.65
C ALA A 80 -3.99 -16.98 -6.44
N GLY A 81 -5.29 -17.10 -6.22
CA GLY A 81 -5.95 -18.40 -6.11
C GLY A 81 -5.78 -19.25 -7.38
N ASP A 82 -5.55 -20.55 -7.19
CA ASP A 82 -5.39 -21.51 -8.28
C ASP A 82 -6.72 -22.18 -8.67
N PRO A 83 -7.22 -21.98 -9.92
CA PRO A 83 -8.40 -22.68 -10.42
C PRO A 83 -8.31 -24.20 -10.33
N ALA A 84 -7.11 -24.78 -10.45
CA ALA A 84 -6.91 -26.23 -10.35
C ALA A 84 -7.24 -26.77 -8.96
N HIS A 85 -7.19 -25.90 -7.94
CA HIS A 85 -7.55 -26.18 -6.55
C HIS A 85 -8.94 -25.63 -6.19
N ASN A 86 -9.75 -25.22 -7.17
CA ASN A 86 -11.07 -24.60 -6.99
C ASN A 86 -11.04 -23.29 -6.18
N GLU A 87 -9.96 -22.54 -6.32
CA GLU A 87 -9.81 -21.20 -5.73
C GLU A 87 -10.16 -20.13 -6.76
N ASP A 88 -10.55 -18.94 -6.30
CA ASP A 88 -10.86 -17.79 -7.16
C ASP A 88 -9.57 -17.05 -7.53
N PRO A 89 -9.19 -16.94 -8.82
CA PRO A 89 -8.00 -16.21 -9.26
C PRO A 89 -8.02 -14.72 -8.94
N ALA A 90 -9.20 -14.16 -8.67
CA ALA A 90 -9.33 -12.79 -8.21
C ALA A 90 -8.92 -12.61 -6.74
N ILE A 91 -8.75 -13.70 -5.97
CA ILE A 91 -8.40 -13.64 -4.55
C ILE A 91 -6.91 -13.90 -4.38
N TYR A 92 -6.21 -12.87 -3.92
CA TYR A 92 -4.80 -12.89 -3.58
C TYR A 92 -4.65 -13.14 -2.09
N SER A 93 -3.86 -14.15 -1.72
CA SER A 93 -3.72 -14.62 -0.34
C SER A 93 -2.27 -14.55 0.13
N LEU A 94 -2.05 -14.03 1.34
CA LEU A 94 -0.76 -14.04 2.02
C LEU A 94 -0.90 -14.72 3.37
N LYS A 95 -0.17 -15.82 3.55
CA LYS A 95 -0.13 -16.56 4.81
C LYS A 95 0.84 -15.90 5.78
N TYR A 96 0.34 -15.39 6.91
CA TYR A 96 1.17 -14.72 7.91
C TYR A 96 1.39 -15.54 9.18
N ASN A 97 0.62 -16.61 9.40
CA ASN A 97 0.94 -17.60 10.43
C ASN A 97 0.45 -19.01 10.02
N ARG A 98 0.56 -20.00 10.91
CA ARG A 98 0.19 -21.39 10.59
C ARG A 98 -1.29 -21.55 10.19
N LEU A 99 -2.19 -20.76 10.80
CA LEU A 99 -3.64 -20.92 10.76
C LEU A 99 -4.36 -19.83 9.95
N ASN A 100 -3.72 -18.69 9.73
CA ASN A 100 -4.37 -17.50 9.23
C ASN A 100 -3.64 -16.93 8.00
N SER A 101 -4.45 -16.38 7.11
CA SER A 101 -4.03 -15.67 5.92
C SER A 101 -4.77 -14.35 5.80
N ILE A 102 -4.21 -13.42 5.04
CA ILE A 102 -4.87 -12.19 4.60
C ILE A 102 -5.30 -12.41 3.16
N HIS A 103 -6.53 -12.00 2.83
CA HIS A 103 -7.10 -12.18 1.50
C HIS A 103 -7.53 -10.83 0.94
N ILE A 104 -7.13 -10.55 -0.30
CA ILE A 104 -7.51 -9.35 -1.06
C ILE A 104 -8.17 -9.83 -2.35
N CYS A 105 -9.44 -9.47 -2.56
CA CYS A 105 -10.12 -9.69 -3.82
C CYS A 105 -9.83 -8.51 -4.76
N VAL A 106 -9.40 -8.80 -5.98
CA VAL A 106 -9.04 -7.83 -7.01
C VAL A 106 -10.02 -7.95 -8.17
N ARG A 107 -10.90 -6.95 -8.33
CA ARG A 107 -11.86 -6.88 -9.45
C ARG A 107 -11.97 -5.45 -9.94
N ASN A 108 -11.81 -5.22 -11.25
CA ASN A 108 -11.88 -3.88 -11.86
C ASN A 108 -11.00 -2.85 -11.11
N GLU A 109 -9.75 -3.21 -10.80
CA GLU A 109 -8.79 -2.36 -10.06
C GLU A 109 -9.23 -1.98 -8.62
N CYS A 110 -10.27 -2.64 -8.10
CA CYS A 110 -10.68 -2.51 -6.71
C CYS A 110 -10.02 -3.60 -5.86
N PHE A 111 -9.30 -3.21 -4.82
CA PHE A 111 -8.60 -4.11 -3.89
C PHE A 111 -9.41 -4.23 -2.59
N GLN A 112 -10.26 -5.23 -2.51
CA GLN A 112 -11.20 -5.41 -1.39
C GLN A 112 -10.66 -6.44 -0.38
N PRO A 113 -10.44 -6.07 0.89
CA PRO A 113 -10.15 -7.06 1.93
C PRO A 113 -11.29 -8.06 2.11
N MET A 114 -10.93 -9.33 2.24
CA MET A 114 -11.85 -10.47 2.37
C MET A 114 -11.55 -11.28 3.63
N ALA A 115 -12.60 -11.73 4.33
CA ALA A 115 -12.51 -12.58 5.49
C ALA A 115 -13.15 -13.94 5.19
N GLU A 116 -12.56 -15.00 5.75
CA GLU A 116 -13.15 -16.33 5.71
C GLU A 116 -14.40 -16.39 6.60
N SER A 117 -15.46 -17.01 6.08
CA SER A 117 -16.69 -17.30 6.81
C SER A 117 -17.19 -18.71 6.46
N PRO A 118 -18.11 -19.30 7.25
CA PRO A 118 -18.73 -20.59 6.90
C PRO A 118 -19.42 -20.60 5.52
N SER A 119 -19.78 -19.43 4.99
CA SER A 119 -20.39 -19.25 3.66
C SER A 119 -19.37 -18.96 2.55
N GLY A 120 -18.07 -18.94 2.85
CA GLY A 120 -17.00 -18.57 1.93
C GLY A 120 -16.38 -17.21 2.24
N MET A 121 -15.74 -16.59 1.25
CA MET A 121 -15.07 -15.30 1.39
C MET A 121 -16.07 -14.13 1.38
N ILE A 122 -16.06 -13.31 2.43
CA ILE A 122 -16.92 -12.13 2.54
C ILE A 122 -16.09 -10.83 2.57
N PRO A 123 -16.51 -9.76 1.88
CA PRO A 123 -15.80 -8.49 1.91
C PRO A 123 -15.95 -7.80 3.26
N TYR A 124 -14.91 -7.12 3.72
CA TYR A 124 -14.99 -6.26 4.91
C TYR A 124 -14.11 -5.01 4.78
N GLY A 125 -14.44 -3.99 5.57
CA GLY A 125 -13.73 -2.71 5.53
C GLY A 125 -13.95 -1.96 4.21
N ARG A 126 -13.09 -0.98 3.96
CA ARG A 126 -13.09 -0.20 2.72
C ARG A 126 -12.09 -0.81 1.73
N PRO A 127 -12.34 -0.68 0.41
CA PRO A 127 -11.33 -0.97 -0.58
C PRO A 127 -10.05 -0.20 -0.34
N LEU A 128 -8.92 -0.87 -0.56
CA LEU A 128 -7.60 -0.30 -0.53
C LEU A 128 -7.30 0.35 -1.89
N VAL A 129 -6.63 1.49 -1.86
CA VAL A 129 -6.25 2.28 -3.04
C VAL A 129 -4.74 2.47 -3.09
N HIS A 130 -4.07 2.50 -1.94
CA HIS A 130 -2.64 2.80 -1.85
C HIS A 130 -1.87 1.73 -1.08
N VAL A 131 -0.58 1.58 -1.42
CA VAL A 131 0.34 0.61 -0.82
C VAL A 131 0.43 0.75 0.70
N HIS A 132 0.56 1.98 1.22
CA HIS A 132 0.62 2.21 2.66
C HIS A 132 -0.62 1.68 3.40
N GLN A 133 -1.81 1.69 2.76
CA GLN A 133 -3.03 1.18 3.36
C GLN A 133 -2.98 -0.34 3.51
N LEU A 134 -2.44 -1.06 2.52
CA LEU A 134 -2.19 -2.49 2.60
C LEU A 134 -1.16 -2.81 3.70
N GLN A 135 -0.05 -2.08 3.74
CA GLN A 135 1.00 -2.28 4.75
C GLN A 135 0.51 -1.99 6.18
N ASN A 136 -0.34 -0.97 6.35
CA ASN A 136 -0.96 -0.63 7.63
C ASN A 136 -2.00 -1.67 8.04
N PHE A 137 -2.78 -2.16 7.09
CA PHE A 137 -3.73 -3.23 7.32
C PHE A 137 -3.04 -4.54 7.73
N PHE A 138 -1.97 -4.93 7.04
CA PHE A 138 -1.15 -6.09 7.42
C PHE A 138 -0.62 -5.93 8.85
N HIS A 139 0.01 -4.80 9.16
CA HIS A 139 0.56 -4.55 10.48
C HIS A 139 -0.49 -4.51 11.59
N ALA A 140 -1.67 -3.99 11.33
CA ALA A 140 -2.75 -4.00 12.31
C ALA A 140 -3.11 -5.44 12.73
N LEU A 141 -2.99 -6.40 11.82
CA LEU A 141 -3.27 -7.81 12.05
C LEU A 141 -2.08 -8.59 12.63
N THR A 142 -0.87 -8.32 12.16
CA THR A 142 0.33 -9.13 12.47
C THR A 142 1.27 -8.49 13.49
N ARG A 143 1.22 -7.15 13.63
CA ARG A 143 2.22 -6.32 14.31
C ARG A 143 3.60 -6.35 13.66
N GLU A 144 3.68 -6.82 12.41
CA GLU A 144 4.89 -6.93 11.61
C GLU A 144 4.83 -5.96 10.42
N ASP A 145 5.97 -5.74 9.78
CA ASP A 145 6.05 -4.97 8.54
C ASP A 145 5.97 -5.91 7.34
N LEU A 146 5.32 -5.42 6.28
CA LEU A 146 5.12 -6.12 5.02
C LEU A 146 6.20 -5.74 4.01
#